data_AF-A0A4R5GBC3-F1
#
_entry.id   AF-A0A4R5GBC3-F1
#
_cell.length_a   1.000
_cell.length_b   1.000
_cell.length_c   1.000
_cell.angle_alpha   90.00
_cell.angle_beta   90.00
_cell.angle_gamma   90.00
#
_symmetry.space_group_name_H-M   'P 1'
#
loop_
_entity.id
_entity.type
_entity.pdbx_description
1 polymer ?
#
loop_
_entity_poly.entity_id
_entity_poly.type
_entity_poly.pdbx_seq_one_letter_code
_entity_poly.pdbx_strand_id
1 'polypeptide(L)'
;MMIYLDYAATHPMTSEALAAYLEAAALPGNPASVHTAGQAARERLEEGRARVAAALRVDARTLIANGGGTEGNNHVLLGMAQAWTEAHGRPGHLVTTLTEHSAVLAPARWLAGQGWNVSWLTPDAQGRYHPAQLAEVLRDDTALVSIHHANNELGTVQDTPALAAVAAARGIPYHTDAVQAPGVLPLDLGAWGVTFATFSAHKWGGPRGVGFLYVKRGTVLPPVTLGGGQEGGLRPGTQNTAGVYAAGVALTHAEAVRTQTFAHLTRLRERFLQEIADIPGLRVNHPPDASPKVASVTVPRADGEALLMNLDLLGVSASAGSACAAGTMQPSHVLTAIGLSEADARATLRFSFGRATTAAEVDAAAQALRQAAAWSRGLRLDGLA
;
A
#
# COMPACT_ATOMS: atom_id res chain seq x y z
N MET A 1 2.03 -24.07 -15.55
CA MET A 1 2.61 -23.63 -14.25
C MET A 1 2.09 -22.23 -14.00
N MET A 2 1.58 -21.93 -12.81
CA MET A 2 1.08 -20.59 -12.48
C MET A 2 2.26 -19.69 -12.10
N ILE A 3 2.40 -18.55 -12.78
CA ILE A 3 3.40 -17.51 -12.51
C ILE A 3 2.68 -16.34 -11.83
N TYR A 4 2.99 -16.10 -10.56
CA TYR A 4 2.32 -15.05 -9.78
C TYR A 4 3.13 -13.75 -9.80
N LEU A 5 2.65 -12.72 -10.50
CA LEU A 5 3.25 -11.38 -10.57
C LEU A 5 2.28 -10.28 -10.12
N ASP A 6 1.50 -10.55 -9.06
CA ASP A 6 0.59 -9.57 -8.45
C ASP A 6 0.86 -9.32 -6.95
N TYR A 7 2.14 -9.36 -6.58
CA TYR A 7 2.62 -9.13 -5.21
C TYR A 7 2.26 -7.73 -4.63
N ALA A 8 2.01 -6.72 -5.47
CA ALA A 8 1.51 -5.42 -5.06
C ALA A 8 0.04 -5.48 -4.59
N ALA A 9 -0.75 -6.46 -5.03
CA ALA A 9 -2.09 -6.73 -4.50
C ALA A 9 -2.04 -7.55 -3.20
N THR A 10 -1.30 -8.65 -3.17
CA THR A 10 -1.08 -9.43 -1.93
C THR A 10 0.15 -10.32 -2.07
N HIS A 11 0.85 -10.55 -0.97
CA HIS A 11 1.85 -11.62 -0.89
C HIS A 11 1.17 -12.90 -0.41
N PRO A 12 1.59 -14.08 -0.92
CA PRO A 12 1.40 -15.33 -0.20
C PRO A 12 2.01 -15.23 1.19
N MET A 13 1.40 -15.86 2.18
CA MET A 13 2.01 -15.98 3.49
C MET A 13 3.31 -16.79 3.39
N THR A 14 4.35 -16.33 4.07
CA THR A 14 5.60 -17.09 4.19
C THR A 14 5.40 -18.33 5.05
N SER A 15 6.23 -19.35 4.83
CA SER A 15 6.24 -20.58 5.65
C SER A 15 6.38 -20.29 7.14
N GLU A 16 7.25 -19.34 7.47
CA GLU A 16 7.56 -18.89 8.82
C GLU A 16 6.35 -18.19 9.45
N ALA A 17 5.64 -17.34 8.68
CA ALA A 17 4.41 -16.71 9.12
C ALA A 17 3.29 -17.73 9.33
N LEU A 18 3.16 -18.74 8.46
CA LEU A 18 2.15 -19.79 8.59
C LEU A 18 2.39 -20.65 9.83
N ALA A 19 3.64 -21.05 10.08
CA ALA A 19 4.02 -21.79 11.29
C ALA A 19 3.75 -20.98 12.56
N ALA A 20 4.16 -19.71 12.58
CA ALA A 20 3.90 -18.80 13.69
C ALA A 20 2.40 -18.58 13.94
N TYR A 21 1.61 -18.47 12.87
CA TYR A 21 0.16 -18.34 12.96
C TYR A 21 -0.45 -19.58 13.63
N LEU A 22 -0.08 -20.79 13.19
CA LEU A 22 -0.59 -22.04 13.75
C LEU A 22 -0.20 -22.20 15.23
N GLU A 23 1.03 -21.88 15.59
CA GLU A 23 1.52 -21.90 16.97
C GLU A 23 0.67 -21.00 17.88
N ALA A 24 0.48 -19.74 17.49
CA ALA A 24 -0.27 -18.78 18.30
C ALA A 24 -1.78 -19.02 18.27
N ALA A 25 -2.33 -19.56 17.17
CA ALA A 25 -3.75 -19.91 17.07
C ALA A 25 -4.14 -21.12 17.95
N ALA A 26 -3.18 -21.98 18.29
CA ALA A 26 -3.40 -23.09 19.20
C ALA A 26 -3.59 -22.66 20.68
N LEU A 27 -3.27 -21.40 21.02
CA LEU A 27 -3.47 -20.88 22.38
C LEU A 27 -4.97 -20.59 22.64
N PRO A 28 -5.55 -21.09 23.74
CA PRO A 28 -7.00 -20.98 23.97
C PRO A 28 -7.46 -19.67 24.62
N GLY A 29 -6.52 -18.80 25.02
CA GLY A 29 -6.83 -17.66 25.87
C GLY A 29 -7.18 -16.38 25.13
N ASN A 30 -8.02 -15.56 25.76
CA ASN A 30 -8.21 -14.16 25.39
C ASN A 30 -7.10 -13.29 26.02
N PRO A 31 -6.36 -12.46 25.28
CA PRO A 31 -5.30 -11.58 25.83
C PRO A 31 -5.75 -10.63 26.95
N ALA A 32 -7.05 -10.34 27.03
CA ALA A 32 -7.62 -9.50 28.08
C ALA A 32 -7.82 -10.25 29.42
N SER A 33 -7.75 -11.58 29.42
CA SER A 33 -7.97 -12.38 30.62
C SER A 33 -6.73 -12.43 31.52
N VAL A 34 -6.94 -12.40 32.84
CA VAL A 34 -5.86 -12.42 33.85
C VAL A 34 -5.31 -13.81 34.17
N HIS A 35 -6.00 -14.88 33.77
CA HIS A 35 -5.57 -16.26 34.00
C HIS A 35 -4.43 -16.69 33.04
N THR A 36 -3.72 -17.76 33.37
CA THR A 36 -2.53 -18.25 32.63
C THR A 36 -2.73 -18.34 31.11
N ALA A 37 -3.87 -18.88 30.65
CA ALA A 37 -4.14 -18.96 29.22
C ALA A 37 -4.23 -17.59 28.52
N GLY A 38 -4.79 -16.58 29.20
CA GLY A 38 -4.89 -15.22 28.67
C GLY A 38 -3.54 -14.50 28.70
N GLN A 39 -2.74 -14.74 29.74
CA GLN A 39 -1.37 -14.25 29.83
C GLN A 39 -0.51 -14.79 28.67
N ALA A 40 -0.57 -16.10 28.39
CA ALA A 40 0.15 -16.70 27.26
C ALA A 40 -0.28 -16.12 25.90
N ALA A 41 -1.59 -15.90 25.69
CA ALA A 41 -2.08 -15.24 24.47
C ALA A 41 -1.60 -13.78 24.38
N ARG A 42 -1.57 -13.05 25.50
CA ARG A 42 -1.05 -11.68 25.57
C ARG A 42 0.45 -11.62 25.29
N GLU A 43 1.23 -12.55 25.80
CA GLU A 43 2.67 -12.65 25.52
C GLU A 43 2.93 -12.77 24.01
N ARG A 44 2.21 -13.63 23.29
CA ARG A 44 2.35 -13.74 21.82
C ARG A 44 1.90 -12.51 21.06
N LEU A 45 0.81 -11.87 21.51
CA LEU A 45 0.34 -10.61 20.93
C LEU A 45 1.42 -9.52 21.04
N GLU A 46 1.98 -9.34 22.24
CA GLU A 46 3.00 -8.32 22.50
C GLU A 46 4.36 -8.67 21.88
N GLU A 47 4.73 -9.95 21.79
CA GLU A 47 5.90 -10.39 21.03
C GLU A 47 5.77 -10.03 19.54
N GLY A 48 4.60 -10.33 18.94
CA GLY A 48 4.29 -9.95 17.57
C GLY A 48 4.41 -8.45 17.34
N ARG A 49 3.79 -7.66 18.22
CA ARG A 49 3.86 -6.19 18.19
C ARG A 49 5.29 -5.70 18.33
N ALA A 50 6.08 -6.24 19.26
CA ALA A 50 7.47 -5.86 19.49
C ALA A 50 8.34 -6.14 18.26
N ARG A 51 8.12 -7.27 17.56
CA ARG A 51 8.80 -7.59 16.30
C ARG A 51 8.49 -6.58 15.21
N VAL A 52 7.22 -6.19 15.04
CA VAL A 52 6.84 -5.14 14.08
C VAL A 52 7.46 -3.80 14.46
N ALA A 53 7.41 -3.42 15.74
CA ALA A 53 8.02 -2.18 16.21
C ALA A 53 9.53 -2.14 15.98
N ALA A 54 10.25 -3.24 16.23
CA ALA A 54 11.67 -3.34 15.99
C ALA A 54 12.01 -3.19 14.50
N ALA A 55 11.25 -3.84 13.62
CA ALA A 55 11.39 -3.71 12.17
C ALA A 55 11.15 -2.29 11.67
N LEU A 56 10.16 -1.59 12.24
CA LEU A 56 9.84 -0.20 11.92
C LEU A 56 10.68 0.82 12.69
N ARG A 57 11.55 0.37 13.61
CA ARG A 57 12.39 1.19 14.50
C ARG A 57 11.60 2.18 15.35
N VAL A 58 10.47 1.73 15.89
CA VAL A 58 9.60 2.54 16.77
C VAL A 58 9.33 1.82 18.09
N ASP A 59 8.83 2.56 19.08
CA ASP A 59 8.38 1.98 20.34
C ASP A 59 7.08 1.19 20.12
N ALA A 60 7.00 -0.05 20.64
CA ALA A 60 5.83 -0.91 20.47
C ALA A 60 4.52 -0.25 20.94
N ARG A 61 4.56 0.63 21.94
CA ARG A 61 3.37 1.36 22.44
C ARG A 61 2.84 2.41 21.47
N THR A 62 3.59 2.74 20.43
CA THR A 62 3.15 3.64 19.35
C THR A 62 2.45 2.89 18.21
N LEU A 63 2.34 1.56 18.30
CA LEU A 63 1.67 0.74 17.29
C LEU A 63 0.32 0.24 17.80
N ILE A 64 -0.71 0.50 17.01
CA ILE A 64 -2.06 -0.02 17.17
C ILE A 64 -2.25 -1.15 16.16
N ALA A 65 -2.53 -2.36 16.63
CA ALA A 65 -2.89 -3.48 15.77
C ALA A 65 -4.35 -3.35 15.31
N ASN A 66 -4.60 -3.55 14.03
CA ASN A 66 -5.91 -3.39 13.41
C ASN A 66 -6.15 -4.46 12.31
N GLY A 67 -7.24 -4.35 11.55
CA GLY A 67 -7.62 -5.31 10.50
C GLY A 67 -6.88 -5.14 9.16
N GLY A 68 -6.07 -4.09 8.96
CA GLY A 68 -5.35 -3.85 7.71
C GLY A 68 -5.17 -2.37 7.37
N GLY A 69 -4.54 -2.11 6.22
CA GLY A 69 -4.28 -0.75 5.75
C GLY A 69 -5.54 0.11 5.58
N THR A 70 -6.66 -0.49 5.16
CA THR A 70 -7.93 0.25 5.04
C THR A 70 -8.43 0.78 6.38
N GLU A 71 -8.40 -0.06 7.42
CA GLU A 71 -8.83 0.34 8.77
C GLU A 71 -7.89 1.42 9.32
N GLY A 72 -6.57 1.28 9.15
CA GLY A 72 -5.59 2.29 9.58
C GLY A 72 -5.79 3.65 8.93
N ASN A 73 -5.93 3.69 7.60
CA ASN A 73 -6.14 4.94 6.86
C ASN A 73 -7.45 5.64 7.28
N ASN A 74 -8.54 4.87 7.44
CA ASN A 74 -9.83 5.42 7.87
C ASN A 74 -9.76 5.94 9.30
N HIS A 75 -9.08 5.21 10.21
CA HIS A 75 -8.88 5.65 11.59
C HIS A 75 -8.18 7.01 11.64
N VAL A 76 -7.09 7.19 10.90
CA VAL A 76 -6.38 8.48 10.88
C VAL A 76 -7.25 9.60 10.33
N LEU A 77 -7.83 9.43 9.13
CA LEU A 77 -8.58 10.51 8.47
C LEU A 77 -9.81 10.91 9.26
N LEU A 78 -10.61 9.93 9.72
CA LEU A 78 -11.85 10.20 10.44
C LEU A 78 -11.58 10.64 11.88
N GLY A 79 -10.60 10.04 12.57
CA GLY A 79 -10.23 10.42 13.93
C GLY A 79 -9.68 11.85 14.00
N MET A 80 -8.81 12.23 13.06
CA MET A 80 -8.32 13.61 12.97
C MET A 80 -9.42 14.60 12.61
N ALA A 81 -10.34 14.21 11.73
CA ALA A 81 -11.49 15.05 11.40
C ALA A 81 -12.43 15.27 12.59
N GLN A 82 -12.68 14.22 13.38
CA GLN A 82 -13.44 14.29 14.61
C GLN A 82 -12.75 15.22 15.62
N ALA A 83 -11.47 14.98 15.93
CA ALA A 83 -10.70 15.79 16.88
C ALA A 83 -10.71 17.28 16.50
N TRP A 84 -10.52 17.58 15.20
CA TRP A 84 -10.54 18.95 14.70
C TRP A 84 -11.90 19.61 14.91
N THR A 85 -12.97 18.90 14.54
CA THR A 85 -14.34 19.43 14.61
C THR A 85 -14.77 19.65 16.05
N GLU A 86 -14.40 18.76 16.97
CA GLU A 86 -14.63 18.92 18.41
C GLU A 86 -13.90 20.15 18.97
N ALA A 87 -12.65 20.37 18.55
CA ALA A 87 -11.84 21.49 19.03
C ALA A 87 -12.27 22.86 18.46
N HIS A 88 -12.76 22.91 17.21
CA HIS A 88 -13.02 24.17 16.50
C HIS A 88 -14.49 24.45 16.20
N GLY A 89 -15.39 23.49 16.45
CA GLY A 89 -16.82 23.60 16.14
C GLY A 89 -17.16 23.66 14.65
N ARG A 90 -16.21 23.34 13.75
CA ARG A 90 -16.39 23.39 12.29
C ARG A 90 -15.47 22.41 11.54
N PRO A 91 -15.84 21.99 10.31
CA PRO A 91 -14.93 21.27 9.42
C PRO A 91 -13.63 22.03 9.16
N GLY A 92 -12.54 21.29 8.98
CA GLY A 92 -11.23 21.82 8.66
C GLY A 92 -10.84 21.65 7.19
N HIS A 93 -9.54 21.62 6.96
CA HIS A 93 -8.92 21.38 5.66
C HIS A 93 -8.03 20.12 5.71
N LEU A 94 -8.23 19.22 4.73
CA LEU A 94 -7.42 18.02 4.50
C LEU A 94 -6.62 18.21 3.21
N VAL A 95 -5.31 17.94 3.26
CA VAL A 95 -4.49 17.83 2.05
C VAL A 95 -4.21 16.36 1.79
N THR A 96 -4.50 15.89 0.60
CA THR A 96 -4.19 14.53 0.15
C THR A 96 -3.89 14.53 -1.35
N THR A 97 -3.75 13.37 -1.96
CA THR A 97 -3.31 13.26 -3.35
C THR A 97 -4.28 12.50 -4.24
N LEU A 98 -4.21 12.77 -5.55
CA LEU A 98 -5.03 12.05 -6.52
C LEU A 98 -4.63 10.59 -6.65
N THR A 99 -3.38 10.21 -6.33
CA THR A 99 -2.84 8.86 -6.53
C THR A 99 -2.92 7.97 -5.30
N GLU A 100 -3.63 8.39 -4.26
CA GLU A 100 -3.86 7.58 -3.07
C GLU A 100 -4.61 6.27 -3.36
N HIS A 101 -4.48 5.32 -2.42
CA HIS A 101 -5.34 4.14 -2.38
C HIS A 101 -6.81 4.54 -2.09
N SER A 102 -7.76 3.71 -2.54
CA SER A 102 -9.20 3.94 -2.28
C SER A 102 -9.53 4.08 -0.79
N ALA A 103 -8.73 3.45 0.07
CA ALA A 103 -8.82 3.57 1.53
C ALA A 103 -8.56 4.99 2.09
N VAL A 104 -7.93 5.87 1.32
CA VAL A 104 -7.75 7.30 1.67
C VAL A 104 -8.68 8.16 0.81
N LEU A 105 -8.80 7.85 -0.50
CA LEU A 105 -9.68 8.60 -1.41
C LEU A 105 -11.15 8.59 -0.96
N ALA A 106 -11.68 7.44 -0.54
CA ALA A 106 -13.07 7.30 -0.13
C ALA A 106 -13.41 8.12 1.13
N PRO A 107 -12.69 8.00 2.26
CA PRO A 107 -12.95 8.86 3.42
C PRO A 107 -12.68 10.34 3.14
N ALA A 108 -11.68 10.70 2.33
CA ALA A 108 -11.45 12.10 1.94
C ALA A 108 -12.63 12.68 1.14
N ARG A 109 -13.18 11.94 0.17
CA ARG A 109 -14.39 12.35 -0.58
C ARG A 109 -15.62 12.40 0.32
N TRP A 110 -15.75 11.47 1.25
CA TRP A 110 -16.83 11.49 2.23
C TRP A 110 -16.75 12.74 3.12
N LEU A 111 -15.56 13.08 3.64
CA LEU A 111 -15.31 14.30 4.42
C LEU A 111 -15.64 15.56 3.62
N ALA A 112 -15.28 15.61 2.34
CA ALA A 112 -15.67 16.73 1.46
C ALA A 112 -17.20 16.89 1.41
N GLY A 113 -17.95 15.79 1.32
CA GLY A 113 -19.40 15.79 1.42
C GLY A 113 -19.96 16.20 2.79
N GLN A 114 -19.15 16.11 3.86
CA GLN A 114 -19.46 16.62 5.21
C GLN A 114 -19.01 18.09 5.41
N GLY A 115 -18.62 18.79 4.35
CA GLY A 115 -18.22 20.21 4.40
C GLY A 115 -16.75 20.45 4.72
N TRP A 116 -15.91 19.41 4.76
CA TRP A 116 -14.46 19.60 4.80
C TRP A 116 -13.93 20.16 3.49
N ASN A 117 -12.96 21.07 3.57
CA ASN A 117 -12.17 21.44 2.40
C ASN A 117 -11.14 20.34 2.15
N VAL A 118 -11.03 19.86 0.90
CA VAL A 118 -10.02 18.86 0.53
C VAL A 118 -9.20 19.38 -0.64
N SER A 119 -7.90 19.62 -0.42
CA SER A 119 -6.96 19.92 -1.49
C SER A 119 -6.35 18.62 -2.00
N TRP A 120 -6.46 18.41 -3.31
CA TRP A 120 -5.91 17.26 -4.01
C TRP A 120 -4.64 17.68 -4.74
N LEU A 121 -3.48 17.25 -4.25
CA LEU A 121 -2.22 17.46 -4.95
C LEU A 121 -2.22 16.65 -6.26
N THR A 122 -1.73 17.28 -7.32
CA THR A 122 -1.52 16.66 -8.64
C THR A 122 -0.06 16.23 -8.75
N PRO A 123 0.23 14.96 -9.09
CA PRO A 123 1.60 14.52 -9.25
C PRO A 123 2.23 15.08 -10.53
N ASP A 124 3.55 15.03 -10.62
CA ASP A 124 4.22 15.14 -11.91
C ASP A 124 4.03 13.86 -12.76
N ALA A 125 4.58 13.87 -13.98
CA ALA A 125 4.49 12.74 -14.91
C ALA A 125 5.17 11.45 -14.38
N GLN A 126 5.96 11.53 -13.32
CA GLN A 126 6.60 10.39 -12.65
C GLN A 126 5.84 9.95 -11.39
N GLY A 127 4.72 10.59 -11.07
CA GLY A 127 3.92 10.27 -9.89
C GLY A 127 4.42 10.91 -8.59
N ARG A 128 5.29 11.93 -8.65
CA ARG A 128 5.89 12.56 -7.46
C ARG A 128 5.17 13.84 -7.05
N TYR A 129 5.19 14.12 -5.75
CA TYR A 129 4.72 15.37 -5.15
C TYR A 129 5.88 16.20 -4.63
N HIS A 130 5.84 17.51 -4.88
CA HIS A 130 6.93 18.42 -4.54
C HIS A 130 6.63 19.19 -3.25
N PRO A 131 7.62 19.39 -2.36
CA PRO A 131 7.45 20.17 -1.13
C PRO A 131 6.89 21.59 -1.34
N ALA A 132 7.27 22.26 -2.44
CA ALA A 132 6.75 23.58 -2.80
C ALA A 132 5.24 23.55 -3.06
N GLN A 133 4.77 22.54 -3.81
CA GLN A 133 3.34 22.36 -4.10
C GLN A 133 2.54 22.12 -2.81
N LEU A 134 3.08 21.33 -1.88
CA LEU A 134 2.46 21.13 -0.57
C LEU A 134 2.39 22.47 0.19
N ALA A 135 3.49 23.22 0.26
CA ALA A 135 3.54 24.48 1.00
C ALA A 135 2.52 25.53 0.52
N GLU A 136 2.24 25.58 -0.78
CA GLU A 136 1.27 26.50 -1.40
C GLU A 136 -0.18 26.22 -0.98
N VAL A 137 -0.54 24.95 -0.77
CA VAL A 137 -1.91 24.57 -0.39
C VAL A 137 -2.15 24.55 1.11
N LEU A 138 -1.10 24.60 1.93
CA LEU A 138 -1.26 24.65 3.39
C LEU A 138 -1.94 25.96 3.82
N ARG A 139 -2.97 25.81 4.64
CA ARG A 139 -3.80 26.86 5.24
C ARG A 139 -3.75 26.79 6.77
N ASP A 140 -4.16 27.86 7.43
CA ASP A 140 -4.23 27.92 8.91
C ASP A 140 -5.23 26.91 9.51
N ASP A 141 -6.23 26.49 8.73
CA ASP A 141 -7.22 25.48 9.14
C ASP A 141 -6.90 24.07 8.60
N THR A 142 -5.67 23.82 8.16
CA THR A 142 -5.24 22.49 7.72
C THR A 142 -5.06 21.56 8.92
N ALA A 143 -5.92 20.55 9.01
CA ALA A 143 -5.95 19.61 10.12
C ALA A 143 -5.02 18.41 9.90
N LEU A 144 -4.80 18.01 8.64
CA LEU A 144 -4.06 16.81 8.28
C LEU A 144 -3.50 16.91 6.87
N VAL A 145 -2.26 16.46 6.68
CA VAL A 145 -1.69 16.09 5.38
C VAL A 145 -1.62 14.56 5.31
N SER A 146 -2.11 13.95 4.24
CA SER A 146 -2.06 12.50 4.02
C SER A 146 -1.49 12.18 2.64
N ILE A 147 -0.28 11.63 2.58
CA ILE A 147 0.38 11.29 1.30
C ILE A 147 1.06 9.92 1.43
N HIS A 148 0.70 8.98 0.56
CA HIS A 148 1.28 7.64 0.51
C HIS A 148 2.80 7.68 0.29
N HIS A 149 3.54 6.78 0.93
CA HIS A 149 5.00 6.73 0.81
C HIS A 149 5.43 6.14 -0.54
N ALA A 150 4.77 5.06 -0.97
CA ALA A 150 5.08 4.37 -2.23
C ALA A 150 3.79 3.98 -2.95
N ASN A 151 3.68 4.33 -4.24
CA ASN A 151 2.47 4.05 -5.02
C ASN A 151 2.37 2.57 -5.37
N ASN A 152 1.19 1.97 -5.23
CA ASN A 152 0.96 0.54 -5.51
C ASN A 152 0.82 0.22 -7.01
N GLU A 153 0.61 1.21 -7.88
CA GLU A 153 0.48 1.03 -9.33
C GLU A 153 1.76 1.43 -10.08
N LEU A 154 2.40 2.51 -9.67
CA LEU A 154 3.62 3.03 -10.30
C LEU A 154 4.89 2.56 -9.58
N GLY A 155 4.82 2.24 -8.28
CA GLY A 155 6.02 2.03 -7.47
C GLY A 155 6.77 3.31 -7.12
N THR A 156 6.36 4.49 -7.62
CA THR A 156 6.95 5.79 -7.26
C THR A 156 7.01 5.96 -5.76
N VAL A 157 8.20 6.29 -5.25
CA VAL A 157 8.46 6.57 -3.84
C VAL A 157 8.53 8.08 -3.65
N GLN A 158 7.78 8.60 -2.68
CA GLN A 158 7.75 10.01 -2.34
C GLN A 158 8.92 10.38 -1.42
N ASP A 159 9.39 11.62 -1.48
CA ASP A 159 10.29 12.20 -0.47
C ASP A 159 9.48 12.56 0.78
N THR A 160 9.06 11.52 1.51
CA THR A 160 8.26 11.65 2.73
C THR A 160 8.94 12.52 3.79
N PRO A 161 10.26 12.44 4.05
CA PRO A 161 10.93 13.38 4.96
C PRO A 161 10.75 14.85 4.56
N ALA A 162 10.97 15.18 3.28
CA ALA A 162 10.83 16.57 2.82
C ALA A 162 9.38 17.06 2.90
N LEU A 163 8.41 16.23 2.51
CA LEU A 163 6.98 16.55 2.58
C LEU A 163 6.51 16.70 4.04
N ALA A 164 6.92 15.79 4.93
CA ALA A 164 6.59 15.87 6.35
C ALA A 164 7.23 17.10 7.02
N ALA A 165 8.44 17.49 6.62
CA ALA A 165 9.09 18.71 7.14
C ALA A 165 8.28 19.99 6.82
N VAL A 166 7.67 20.08 5.64
CA VAL A 166 6.79 21.21 5.27
C VAL A 166 5.55 21.27 6.16
N ALA A 167 4.90 20.14 6.44
CA ALA A 167 3.76 20.09 7.35
C ALA A 167 4.16 20.41 8.81
N ALA A 168 5.28 19.84 9.26
CA ALA A 168 5.82 20.04 10.60
C ALA A 168 6.19 21.51 10.88
N ALA A 169 6.70 22.25 9.89
CA ALA A 169 7.01 23.67 10.00
C ALA A 169 5.77 24.54 10.35
N ARG A 170 4.56 24.02 10.11
CA ARG A 170 3.28 24.66 10.50
C ARG A 170 2.55 23.94 11.63
N GLY A 171 3.19 22.95 12.27
CA GLY A 171 2.55 22.14 13.32
C GLY A 171 1.41 21.24 12.82
N ILE A 172 1.35 20.96 11.51
CA ILE A 172 0.28 20.15 10.90
C ILE A 172 0.66 18.67 10.97
N PRO A 173 -0.21 17.79 11.49
CA PRO A 173 -0.01 16.35 11.45
C PRO A 173 0.17 15.80 10.04
N TYR A 174 1.11 14.86 9.89
CA TYR A 174 1.39 14.20 8.62
C TYR A 174 1.13 12.69 8.72
N HIS A 175 0.26 12.18 7.86
CA HIS A 175 -0.03 10.77 7.67
C HIS A 175 0.62 10.25 6.39
N THR A 176 1.17 9.04 6.45
CA THR A 176 1.59 8.31 5.26
C THR A 176 1.01 6.90 5.21
N ASP A 177 0.35 6.57 4.10
CA ASP A 177 0.10 5.18 3.75
C ASP A 177 1.44 4.55 3.30
N ALA A 178 2.01 3.70 4.17
CA ALA A 178 3.27 3.03 3.94
C ALA A 178 3.09 1.55 3.58
N VAL A 179 1.89 1.13 3.20
CA VAL A 179 1.52 -0.28 2.98
C VAL A 179 2.43 -1.00 1.97
N GLN A 180 2.94 -0.31 0.96
CA GLN A 180 3.79 -0.91 -0.09
C GLN A 180 5.28 -1.00 0.23
N ALA A 181 5.71 -0.49 1.38
CA ALA A 181 7.12 -0.27 1.68
C ALA A 181 7.83 -1.40 2.46
N PRO A 182 7.25 -2.00 3.52
CA PRO A 182 7.96 -2.95 4.38
C PRO A 182 8.50 -4.17 3.64
N GLY A 183 9.66 -4.67 4.07
CA GLY A 183 10.33 -5.83 3.50
C GLY A 183 11.08 -5.56 2.19
N VAL A 184 10.97 -4.35 1.63
CA VAL A 184 11.66 -3.96 0.38
C VAL A 184 12.31 -2.58 0.51
N LEU A 185 11.52 -1.54 0.78
CA LEU A 185 12.01 -0.17 0.87
C LEU A 185 12.55 0.12 2.28
N PRO A 186 13.59 0.96 2.41
CA PRO A 186 14.06 1.39 3.72
C PRO A 186 12.97 2.19 4.45
N LEU A 187 12.74 1.88 5.72
CA LEU A 187 11.77 2.56 6.58
C LEU A 187 12.50 3.19 7.77
N ASP A 188 12.27 4.48 7.99
CA ASP A 188 12.77 5.19 9.17
C ASP A 188 11.75 6.25 9.60
N LEU A 189 10.69 5.79 10.27
CA LEU A 189 9.58 6.67 10.68
C LEU A 189 10.04 7.81 11.60
N GLY A 190 11.07 7.55 12.42
CA GLY A 190 11.68 8.56 13.29
C GLY A 190 12.34 9.67 12.49
N ALA A 191 13.18 9.32 11.51
CA ALA A 191 13.85 10.29 10.64
C ALA A 191 12.88 11.00 9.67
N TRP A 192 11.80 10.35 9.27
CA TRP A 192 10.81 10.94 8.36
C TRP A 192 9.96 12.04 9.02
N GLY A 193 9.86 12.07 10.34
CA GLY A 193 9.09 13.09 11.06
C GLY A 193 7.57 12.95 10.92
N VAL A 194 7.08 11.81 10.42
CA VAL A 194 5.64 11.54 10.24
C VAL A 194 4.91 11.48 11.59
N THR A 195 3.65 11.88 11.60
CA THR A 195 2.77 11.77 12.77
C THR A 195 2.07 10.43 12.81
N PHE A 196 1.63 9.94 11.64
CA PHE A 196 0.93 8.67 11.48
C PHE A 196 1.53 7.88 10.31
N ALA A 197 1.57 6.56 10.43
CA ALA A 197 1.91 5.69 9.30
C ALA A 197 1.08 4.40 9.33
N THR A 198 0.54 4.03 8.18
CA THR A 198 -0.38 2.88 8.05
C THR A 198 0.28 1.72 7.31
N PHE A 199 0.05 0.50 7.79
CA PHE A 199 0.65 -0.74 7.28
C PHE A 199 -0.35 -1.89 7.16
N SER A 200 -0.08 -2.86 6.27
CA SER A 200 -0.94 -4.03 6.06
C SER A 200 -0.09 -5.30 5.88
N ALA A 201 -0.28 -6.30 6.75
CA ALA A 201 0.68 -7.39 6.91
C ALA A 201 0.83 -8.31 5.68
N HIS A 202 -0.25 -8.51 4.94
CA HIS A 202 -0.24 -9.28 3.70
C HIS A 202 0.63 -8.68 2.58
N LYS A 203 1.23 -7.50 2.74
CA LYS A 203 2.17 -6.92 1.76
C LYS A 203 3.63 -7.32 1.96
N TRP A 204 3.96 -7.95 3.08
CA TRP A 204 5.30 -8.48 3.38
C TRP A 204 5.28 -9.98 3.71
N GLY A 205 4.23 -10.69 3.28
CA GLY A 205 4.07 -12.13 3.49
C GLY A 205 3.55 -12.52 4.88
N GLY A 206 2.94 -11.58 5.60
CA GLY A 206 2.15 -11.85 6.80
C GLY A 206 0.68 -12.17 6.48
N PRO A 207 -0.16 -12.41 7.51
CA PRO A 207 -1.57 -12.73 7.33
C PRO A 207 -2.39 -11.59 6.71
N ARG A 208 -3.46 -11.96 6.00
CA ARG A 208 -4.55 -11.03 5.64
C ARG A 208 -5.39 -10.72 6.88
N GLY A 209 -6.07 -9.58 6.89
CA GLY A 209 -6.90 -9.16 8.02
C GLY A 209 -6.10 -8.68 9.25
N VAL A 210 -4.84 -8.29 9.05
CA VAL A 210 -3.95 -7.74 10.07
C VAL A 210 -3.23 -6.54 9.49
N GLY A 211 -3.25 -5.43 10.22
CA GLY A 211 -2.51 -4.22 9.92
C GLY A 211 -2.01 -3.54 11.18
N PHE A 212 -1.24 -2.48 10.97
CA PHE A 212 -0.69 -1.68 12.05
C PHE A 212 -0.84 -0.20 11.70
N LEU A 213 -1.18 0.58 12.71
CA LEU A 213 -1.16 2.04 12.65
C LEU A 213 -0.12 2.55 13.65
N TYR A 214 0.90 3.23 13.14
CA TYR A 214 1.83 4.01 13.94
C TYR A 214 1.19 5.35 14.30
N VAL A 215 1.27 5.72 15.58
CA VAL A 215 0.89 7.02 16.12
C VAL A 215 2.06 7.60 16.89
N LYS A 216 2.60 8.72 16.43
CA LYS A 216 3.69 9.42 17.11
C LYS A 216 3.32 9.72 18.56
N ARG A 217 4.23 9.40 19.49
CA ARG A 217 4.03 9.60 20.93
C ARG A 217 3.58 11.03 21.24
N GLY A 218 2.57 11.17 22.09
CA GLY A 218 2.01 12.46 22.49
C GLY A 218 0.98 13.02 21.52
N THR A 219 0.70 12.33 20.41
CA THR A 219 -0.37 12.71 19.48
C THR A 219 -1.71 12.15 19.94
N VAL A 220 -2.76 12.97 19.89
CA VAL A 220 -4.14 12.53 20.12
C VAL A 220 -4.72 12.02 18.81
N LEU A 221 -5.25 10.81 18.83
CA LEU A 221 -6.04 10.23 17.75
C LEU A 221 -7.30 9.59 18.37
N PRO A 222 -8.50 10.18 18.19
CA PRO A 222 -9.74 9.58 18.69
C PRO A 222 -10.06 8.24 18.03
N PRO A 223 -10.66 7.28 18.77
CA PRO A 223 -11.12 6.03 18.21
C PRO A 223 -12.31 6.27 17.25
N VAL A 224 -12.26 5.63 16.09
CA VAL A 224 -13.38 5.65 15.12
C VAL A 224 -14.32 4.45 15.27
N THR A 225 -13.92 3.46 16.07
CA THR A 225 -14.72 2.30 16.45
C THR A 225 -14.85 2.28 17.96
N LEU A 226 -16.07 2.11 18.47
CA LEU A 226 -16.38 2.21 19.91
C LEU A 226 -16.58 0.82 20.51
N GLY A 227 -16.10 0.61 21.74
CA GLY A 227 -16.18 -0.68 22.44
C GLY A 227 -15.25 -0.77 23.65
N GLY A 228 -14.65 -1.94 23.87
CA GLY A 228 -13.76 -2.20 25.01
C GLY A 228 -12.40 -1.47 24.93
N GLY A 229 -11.61 -1.58 26.00
CA GLY A 229 -10.33 -0.89 26.15
C GLY A 229 -9.13 -1.51 25.41
N GLN A 230 -9.36 -2.37 24.41
CA GLN A 230 -8.27 -2.96 23.62
C GLN A 230 -7.47 -1.88 22.89
N GLU A 231 -6.19 -2.16 22.62
CA GLU A 231 -5.26 -1.22 21.97
C GLU A 231 -5.25 0.17 22.64
N GLY A 232 -5.32 0.22 23.98
CA GLY A 232 -5.36 1.46 24.74
C GLY A 232 -6.67 2.25 24.60
N GLY A 233 -7.77 1.59 24.22
CA GLY A 233 -9.07 2.20 23.96
C GLY A 233 -9.18 2.83 22.57
N LEU A 234 -8.13 2.73 21.74
CA LEU A 234 -8.10 3.31 20.39
C LEU A 234 -8.72 2.39 19.35
N ARG A 235 -8.69 1.07 19.58
CA ARG A 235 -9.23 0.08 18.65
C ARG A 235 -9.82 -1.10 19.44
N PRO A 236 -11.14 -1.08 19.71
CA PRO A 236 -11.80 -2.11 20.51
C PRO A 236 -11.90 -3.46 19.77
N GLY A 237 -12.25 -4.50 20.54
CA GLY A 237 -12.49 -5.85 20.03
C GLY A 237 -11.34 -6.81 20.35
N THR A 238 -11.67 -8.08 20.57
CA THR A 238 -10.69 -9.12 20.90
C THR A 238 -9.56 -9.14 19.87
N GLN A 239 -8.31 -9.03 20.33
CA GLN A 239 -7.18 -8.92 19.43
C GLN A 239 -6.90 -10.23 18.69
N ASN A 240 -6.51 -10.09 17.41
CA ASN A 240 -6.06 -11.20 16.60
C ASN A 240 -4.61 -11.59 16.96
N THR A 241 -4.44 -12.28 18.09
CA THR A 241 -3.12 -12.72 18.60
C THR A 241 -2.31 -13.47 17.55
N ALA A 242 -2.90 -14.49 16.92
CA ALA A 242 -2.23 -15.30 15.91
C ALA A 242 -1.80 -14.47 14.70
N GLY A 243 -2.68 -13.58 14.26
CA GLY A 243 -2.42 -12.67 13.16
C GLY A 243 -1.26 -11.70 13.43
N VAL A 244 -1.28 -11.03 14.59
CA VAL A 244 -0.24 -10.07 14.99
C VAL A 244 1.11 -10.74 15.19
N TYR A 245 1.14 -11.91 15.85
CA TYR A 245 2.36 -12.69 16.04
C TYR A 245 2.98 -13.11 14.69
N ALA A 246 2.18 -13.72 13.81
CA ALA A 246 2.62 -14.13 12.48
C ALA A 246 3.06 -12.93 11.61
N ALA A 247 2.38 -11.78 11.71
CA ALA A 247 2.77 -10.57 10.99
C ALA A 247 4.15 -10.06 11.44
N GLY A 248 4.43 -10.09 12.74
CA GLY A 248 5.73 -9.71 13.30
C GLY A 248 6.85 -10.66 12.91
N VAL A 249 6.59 -11.98 12.93
CA VAL A 249 7.54 -12.99 12.42
C VAL A 249 7.84 -12.73 10.94
N ALA A 250 6.81 -12.62 10.09
CA ALA A 250 6.97 -12.35 8.66
C ALA A 250 7.82 -11.10 8.39
N LEU A 251 7.52 -10.00 9.08
CA LEU A 251 8.24 -8.75 8.88
C LEU A 251 9.69 -8.83 9.36
N THR A 252 9.96 -9.54 10.47
CA THR A 252 11.32 -9.78 10.96
C THR A 252 12.17 -10.46 9.89
N HIS A 253 11.64 -11.52 9.27
CA HIS A 253 12.33 -12.24 8.20
C HIS A 253 12.48 -11.39 6.93
N ALA A 254 11.46 -10.61 6.57
CA ALA A 254 11.51 -9.74 5.39
C ALA A 254 12.58 -8.64 5.55
N GLU A 255 12.64 -7.99 6.71
CA GLU A 255 13.61 -6.93 6.99
C GLU A 255 15.05 -7.45 7.08
N ALA A 256 15.26 -8.65 7.64
CA ALA A 256 16.59 -9.25 7.76
C ALA A 256 17.31 -9.43 6.40
N VAL A 257 16.55 -9.64 5.33
CA VAL A 257 17.07 -9.80 3.96
C VAL A 257 16.67 -8.66 3.02
N ARG A 258 16.18 -7.53 3.55
CA ARG A 258 15.56 -6.46 2.75
C ARG A 258 16.44 -5.98 1.59
N THR A 259 17.73 -5.75 1.85
CA THR A 259 18.68 -5.27 0.83
C THR A 259 18.91 -6.30 -0.29
N GLN A 260 18.96 -7.58 0.06
CA GLN A 260 19.06 -8.69 -0.90
C GLN A 260 17.78 -8.79 -1.74
N THR A 261 16.61 -8.68 -1.10
CA THR A 261 15.31 -8.65 -1.78
C THR A 261 15.24 -7.46 -2.74
N PHE A 262 15.61 -6.25 -2.30
CA PHE A 262 15.64 -5.06 -3.16
C PHE A 262 16.51 -5.29 -4.41
N ALA A 263 17.74 -5.77 -4.23
CA ALA A 263 18.66 -6.04 -5.35
C ALA A 263 18.15 -7.15 -6.28
N HIS A 264 17.53 -8.20 -5.72
CA HIS A 264 16.90 -9.27 -6.49
C HIS A 264 15.75 -8.77 -7.35
N LEU A 265 14.80 -8.06 -6.74
CA LEU A 265 13.65 -7.49 -7.45
C LEU A 265 14.09 -6.48 -8.52
N THR A 266 15.16 -5.71 -8.27
CA THR A 266 15.71 -4.77 -9.25
C THR A 266 16.17 -5.51 -10.50
N ARG A 267 16.96 -6.58 -10.35
CA ARG A 267 17.41 -7.41 -11.48
C ARG A 267 16.25 -8.05 -12.23
N LEU A 268 15.23 -8.54 -11.50
CA LEU A 268 14.04 -9.13 -12.11
C LEU A 268 13.24 -8.11 -12.93
N ARG A 269 13.03 -6.91 -12.38
CA ARG A 269 12.32 -5.83 -13.09
C ARG A 269 13.10 -5.41 -14.34
N GLU A 270 14.40 -5.20 -14.23
CA GLU A 270 15.25 -4.84 -15.39
C GLU A 270 15.23 -5.92 -16.47
N ARG A 271 15.35 -7.19 -16.07
CA ARG A 271 15.23 -8.34 -16.98
C ARG A 271 13.86 -8.37 -17.67
N PHE A 272 12.78 -8.23 -16.91
CA PHE A 272 11.42 -8.18 -17.46
C PHE A 272 11.29 -7.08 -18.51
N LEU A 273 11.74 -5.86 -18.19
CA LEU A 273 11.68 -4.69 -19.09
C LEU A 273 12.52 -4.89 -20.35
N GLN A 274 13.70 -5.51 -20.26
CA GLN A 274 14.53 -5.85 -21.42
C GLN A 274 13.83 -6.85 -22.35
N GLU A 275 13.24 -7.90 -21.79
CA GLU A 275 12.58 -8.96 -22.57
C GLU A 275 11.32 -8.49 -23.31
N ILE A 276 10.65 -7.44 -22.83
CA ILE A 276 9.43 -6.90 -23.45
C ILE A 276 9.68 -5.63 -24.27
N ALA A 277 10.92 -5.14 -24.34
CA ALA A 277 11.26 -3.84 -24.94
C ALA A 277 10.91 -3.76 -26.43
N ASP A 278 10.83 -4.91 -27.12
CA ASP A 278 10.54 -4.99 -28.54
C ASP A 278 9.03 -4.94 -28.86
N ILE A 279 8.15 -4.95 -27.85
CA ILE A 279 6.70 -4.77 -28.04
C ILE A 279 6.45 -3.38 -28.64
N PRO A 280 5.87 -3.28 -29.85
CA PRO A 280 5.77 -1.99 -30.54
C PRO A 280 5.01 -0.94 -29.73
N GLY A 281 5.65 0.20 -29.48
CA GLY A 281 5.07 1.34 -28.77
C GLY A 281 4.91 1.15 -27.26
N LEU A 282 5.45 0.07 -26.66
CA LEU A 282 5.41 -0.12 -25.21
C LEU A 282 5.93 1.13 -24.47
N ARG A 283 5.23 1.53 -23.41
CA ARG A 283 5.63 2.64 -22.53
C ARG A 283 5.77 2.14 -21.10
N VAL A 284 6.80 2.61 -20.40
CA VAL A 284 6.99 2.40 -18.96
C VAL A 284 6.51 3.64 -18.23
N ASN A 285 5.64 3.46 -17.22
CA ASN A 285 4.97 4.58 -16.56
C ASN A 285 5.63 4.99 -15.23
N HIS A 286 6.57 4.19 -14.72
CA HIS A 286 7.24 4.45 -13.45
C HIS A 286 8.61 5.09 -13.64
N PRO A 287 9.09 5.89 -12.67
CA PRO A 287 10.44 6.43 -12.73
C PRO A 287 11.51 5.33 -12.55
N PRO A 288 12.76 5.56 -12.98
CA PRO A 288 13.84 4.58 -12.87
C PRO A 288 14.15 4.16 -11.42
N ASP A 289 14.04 5.10 -10.48
CA ASP A 289 14.26 4.90 -9.04
C ASP A 289 12.99 4.48 -8.26
N ALA A 290 11.91 4.14 -8.96
CA ALA A 290 10.71 3.55 -8.35
C ALA A 290 11.05 2.25 -7.59
N SER A 291 10.17 1.87 -6.67
CA SER A 291 10.23 0.57 -5.99
C SER A 291 10.44 -0.57 -6.99
N PRO A 292 11.47 -1.41 -6.80
CA PRO A 292 11.79 -2.49 -7.73
C PRO A 292 10.71 -3.58 -7.77
N LYS A 293 9.78 -3.53 -6.83
CA LYS A 293 8.62 -4.41 -6.73
C LYS A 293 7.67 -4.27 -7.91
N VAL A 294 7.61 -3.12 -8.58
CA VAL A 294 6.56 -2.82 -9.56
C VAL A 294 7.15 -2.49 -10.94
N ALA A 295 6.55 -3.06 -11.97
CA ALA A 295 6.65 -2.62 -13.37
C ALA A 295 5.25 -2.25 -13.88
N SER A 296 5.05 -0.96 -14.15
CA SER A 296 3.85 -0.41 -14.78
C SER A 296 4.12 -0.14 -16.24
N VAL A 297 3.43 -0.86 -17.13
CA VAL A 297 3.68 -0.83 -18.57
C VAL A 297 2.40 -0.67 -19.36
N THR A 298 2.38 0.28 -20.28
CA THR A 298 1.29 0.50 -21.23
C THR A 298 1.61 -0.20 -22.54
N VAL A 299 0.68 -1.00 -23.03
CA VAL A 299 0.74 -1.61 -24.37
C VAL A 299 -0.25 -0.86 -25.27
N PRO A 300 0.18 0.15 -26.05
CA PRO A 300 -0.78 1.01 -26.73
C PRO A 300 -1.63 0.23 -27.74
N ARG A 301 -2.87 0.70 -27.89
CA ARG A 301 -3.90 0.14 -28.79
C ARG A 301 -4.35 -1.28 -28.44
N ALA A 302 -3.86 -1.86 -27.34
CA ALA A 302 -4.39 -3.10 -26.82
C ALA A 302 -5.60 -2.83 -25.92
N ASP A 303 -6.46 -3.84 -25.82
CA ASP A 303 -7.52 -3.88 -24.81
C ASP A 303 -6.93 -4.50 -23.54
N GLY A 304 -6.90 -3.74 -22.44
CA GLY A 304 -6.31 -4.20 -21.17
C GLY A 304 -7.04 -5.36 -20.53
N GLU A 305 -8.36 -5.47 -20.72
CA GLU A 305 -9.13 -6.61 -20.21
C GLU A 305 -8.74 -7.88 -20.97
N ALA A 306 -8.68 -7.80 -22.31
CA ALA A 306 -8.21 -8.89 -23.14
C ALA A 306 -6.75 -9.27 -22.82
N LEU A 307 -5.88 -8.29 -22.54
CA LEU A 307 -4.50 -8.57 -22.13
C LEU A 307 -4.44 -9.36 -20.82
N LEU A 308 -5.20 -8.96 -19.80
CA LEU A 308 -5.26 -9.69 -18.53
C LEU A 308 -5.80 -11.12 -18.70
N MET A 309 -6.89 -11.28 -19.46
CA MET A 309 -7.46 -12.60 -19.74
C MET A 309 -6.46 -13.48 -20.49
N ASN A 310 -5.77 -12.94 -21.50
CA ASN A 310 -4.76 -13.67 -22.25
C ASN A 310 -3.56 -14.07 -21.39
N LEU A 311 -3.13 -13.20 -20.47
CA LEU A 311 -2.06 -13.52 -19.52
C LEU A 311 -2.49 -14.66 -18.57
N ASP A 312 -3.72 -14.62 -18.05
CA ASP A 312 -4.25 -15.67 -17.18
C ASP A 312 -4.34 -17.02 -17.91
N LEU A 313 -4.81 -17.03 -19.17
CA LEU A 313 -4.79 -18.21 -20.04
C LEU A 313 -3.39 -18.76 -20.27
N LEU A 314 -2.38 -17.88 -20.32
CA LEU A 314 -0.97 -18.23 -20.43
C LEU A 314 -0.33 -18.55 -19.07
N GLY A 315 -1.11 -18.56 -17.99
CA GLY A 315 -0.69 -18.92 -16.65
C GLY A 315 0.02 -17.80 -15.86
N VAL A 316 -0.14 -16.54 -16.24
CA VAL A 316 0.50 -15.38 -15.59
C VAL A 316 -0.54 -14.51 -14.89
N SER A 317 -0.44 -14.41 -13.57
CA SER A 317 -1.24 -13.46 -12.79
C SER A 317 -0.57 -12.09 -12.76
N ALA A 318 -1.24 -11.08 -13.31
CA ALA A 318 -0.87 -9.67 -13.22
C ALA A 318 -2.12 -8.84 -12.90
N SER A 319 -1.95 -7.53 -12.76
CA SER A 319 -3.06 -6.61 -12.52
C SER A 319 -3.12 -5.56 -13.62
N ALA A 320 -4.27 -4.92 -13.78
CA ALA A 320 -4.41 -3.71 -14.58
C ALA A 320 -4.87 -2.58 -13.68
N GLY A 321 -4.80 -1.35 -14.20
CA GLY A 321 -5.34 -0.17 -13.51
C GLY A 321 -6.75 -0.41 -12.97
N SER A 322 -7.10 0.22 -11.83
CA SER A 322 -8.36 0.09 -11.07
C SER A 322 -9.34 -1.01 -11.52
N ALA A 323 -8.91 -2.27 -11.43
CA ALA A 323 -9.78 -3.43 -11.59
C ALA A 323 -10.58 -3.61 -10.30
N CYS A 324 -11.63 -2.82 -10.09
CA CYS A 324 -12.62 -3.10 -9.04
C CYS A 324 -14.00 -2.49 -9.33
N ALA A 325 -14.99 -3.39 -9.34
CA ALA A 325 -16.44 -3.21 -9.25
C ALA A 325 -17.18 -2.76 -10.53
N ALA A 326 -18.15 -3.58 -10.94
CA ALA A 326 -19.21 -3.31 -11.95
C ALA A 326 -18.95 -3.67 -13.43
N GLY A 327 -18.18 -4.72 -13.73
CA GLY A 327 -18.23 -5.39 -15.04
C GLY A 327 -17.70 -4.58 -16.23
N THR A 328 -17.02 -3.45 -15.98
CA THR A 328 -16.26 -2.69 -16.98
C THR A 328 -14.97 -2.17 -16.35
N MET A 329 -13.84 -2.28 -17.06
CA MET A 329 -12.56 -1.72 -16.63
C MET A 329 -12.58 -0.19 -16.68
N GLN A 330 -12.61 0.44 -15.51
CA GLN A 330 -12.46 1.89 -15.37
C GLN A 330 -10.99 2.28 -15.54
N PRO A 331 -10.70 3.44 -16.15
CA PRO A 331 -9.33 3.91 -16.27
C PRO A 331 -8.76 4.21 -14.87
N SER A 332 -7.53 3.77 -14.60
CA SER A 332 -6.88 4.03 -13.32
C SER A 332 -6.77 5.52 -13.05
N HIS A 333 -7.29 5.95 -11.89
CA HIS A 333 -7.15 7.32 -11.41
C HIS A 333 -5.69 7.70 -11.16
N VAL A 334 -4.82 6.73 -10.89
CA VAL A 334 -3.37 6.97 -10.72
C VAL A 334 -2.73 7.33 -12.05
N LEU A 335 -3.04 6.54 -13.09
CA LEU A 335 -2.46 6.72 -14.42
C LEU A 335 -2.98 8.00 -15.09
N THR A 336 -4.27 8.30 -14.95
CA THR A 336 -4.82 9.56 -15.46
C THR A 336 -4.26 10.77 -14.71
N ALA A 337 -4.00 10.65 -13.40
CA ALA A 337 -3.38 11.73 -12.62
C ALA A 337 -1.96 12.09 -13.07
N ILE A 338 -1.19 11.14 -13.63
CA ILE A 338 0.14 11.42 -14.21
C ILE A 338 0.08 11.81 -15.70
N GLY A 339 -1.12 11.99 -16.25
CA GLY A 339 -1.35 12.51 -17.61
C GLY A 339 -1.55 11.46 -18.70
N LEU A 340 -1.76 10.17 -18.37
CA LEU A 340 -2.14 9.20 -19.39
C LEU A 340 -3.59 9.46 -19.86
N SER A 341 -3.83 9.27 -21.16
CA SER A 341 -5.19 9.21 -21.69
C SER A 341 -5.95 8.03 -21.07
N GLU A 342 -7.27 8.11 -20.99
CA GLU A 342 -8.04 6.96 -20.46
C GLU A 342 -7.83 5.68 -21.26
N ALA A 343 -7.60 5.79 -22.58
CA ALA A 343 -7.31 4.65 -23.43
C ALA A 343 -5.98 3.98 -23.04
N ASP A 344 -4.94 4.78 -22.79
CA ASP A 344 -3.65 4.27 -22.33
C ASP A 344 -3.72 3.74 -20.90
N ALA A 345 -4.47 4.40 -20.02
CA ALA A 345 -4.69 3.93 -18.65
C ALA A 345 -5.39 2.55 -18.64
N ARG A 346 -6.39 2.34 -19.52
CA ARG A 346 -7.04 1.03 -19.71
C ARG A 346 -6.10 -0.01 -20.30
N ALA A 347 -5.17 0.39 -21.17
CA ALA A 347 -4.18 -0.50 -21.79
C ALA A 347 -2.90 -0.71 -20.96
N THR A 348 -2.94 -0.35 -19.67
CA THR A 348 -1.78 -0.46 -18.76
C THR A 348 -1.91 -1.67 -17.85
N LEU A 349 -0.82 -2.42 -17.76
CA LEU A 349 -0.66 -3.55 -16.87
C LEU A 349 0.35 -3.22 -15.77
N ARG A 350 0.08 -3.73 -14.58
CA ARG A 350 0.99 -3.77 -13.45
C ARG A 350 1.45 -5.19 -13.22
N PHE A 351 2.74 -5.40 -13.39
CA PHE A 351 3.45 -6.57 -12.88
C PHE A 351 4.12 -6.20 -11.58
N SER A 352 4.05 -7.11 -10.61
CA SER A 352 4.69 -6.89 -9.33
C SER A 352 5.34 -8.15 -8.80
N PHE A 353 6.61 -8.04 -8.45
CA PHE A 353 7.50 -9.15 -8.14
C PHE A 353 7.60 -9.36 -6.63
N GLY A 354 7.82 -10.61 -6.22
CA GLY A 354 8.04 -10.99 -4.83
C GLY A 354 9.39 -11.63 -4.63
N ARG A 355 9.80 -11.80 -3.37
CA ARG A 355 11.07 -12.44 -3.01
C ARG A 355 11.23 -13.84 -3.62
N ALA A 356 10.13 -14.58 -3.74
CA ALA A 356 10.12 -15.94 -4.29
C ALA A 356 10.11 -15.98 -5.83
N THR A 357 9.89 -14.85 -6.50
CA THR A 357 9.88 -14.79 -7.97
C THR A 357 11.26 -15.15 -8.53
N THR A 358 11.28 -15.97 -9.57
CA THR A 358 12.50 -16.45 -10.23
C THR A 358 12.72 -15.78 -11.59
N ALA A 359 13.96 -15.81 -12.09
CA ALA A 359 14.28 -15.29 -13.42
C ALA A 359 13.53 -16.05 -14.53
N ALA A 360 13.36 -17.36 -14.39
CA ALA A 360 12.63 -18.18 -15.36
C ALA A 360 11.13 -17.84 -15.42
N GLU A 361 10.50 -17.55 -14.27
CA GLU A 361 9.13 -17.04 -14.24
C GLU A 361 9.01 -15.67 -14.91
N VAL A 362 10.00 -14.80 -14.71
CA VAL A 362 10.06 -13.48 -15.38
C VAL A 362 10.18 -13.63 -16.90
N ASP A 363 11.06 -14.51 -17.38
CA ASP A 363 11.22 -14.78 -18.81
C ASP A 363 9.91 -15.30 -19.41
N ALA A 364 9.30 -16.29 -18.77
CA ALA A 364 8.05 -16.87 -19.23
C ALA A 364 6.90 -15.83 -19.21
N ALA A 365 6.84 -14.97 -18.20
CA ALA A 365 5.86 -13.88 -18.14
C ALA A 365 6.07 -12.83 -19.22
N ALA A 366 7.32 -12.48 -19.54
CA ALA A 366 7.64 -11.56 -20.63
C ALA A 366 7.21 -12.15 -21.99
N GLN A 367 7.50 -13.43 -22.24
CA GLN A 367 7.03 -14.11 -23.45
C GLN A 367 5.50 -14.18 -23.52
N ALA A 368 4.83 -14.44 -22.40
CA ALA A 368 3.38 -14.41 -22.33
C ALA A 368 2.81 -13.02 -22.65
N LEU A 369 3.42 -11.93 -22.15
CA LEU A 369 3.00 -10.57 -22.48
C LEU A 369 3.20 -10.26 -23.97
N ARG A 370 4.32 -10.68 -24.57
CA ARG A 370 4.55 -10.52 -26.02
C ARG A 370 3.48 -11.23 -26.83
N GLN A 371 3.14 -12.45 -26.45
CA GLN A 371 2.08 -13.24 -27.08
C GLN A 371 0.69 -12.59 -26.92
N ALA A 372 0.34 -12.17 -25.69
CA ALA A 372 -0.93 -11.51 -25.40
C ALA A 372 -1.07 -10.18 -26.17
N ALA A 373 0.02 -9.40 -26.27
CA ALA A 373 0.06 -8.16 -27.05
C ALA A 373 -0.12 -8.41 -28.55
N ALA A 374 0.45 -9.50 -29.09
CA ALA A 374 0.25 -9.90 -30.48
C ALA A 374 -1.21 -10.29 -30.76
N TRP A 375 -1.83 -11.09 -29.89
CA TRP A 375 -3.25 -11.47 -30.02
C TRP A 375 -4.20 -10.27 -29.95
N SER A 376 -3.98 -9.39 -28.98
CA SER A 376 -4.81 -8.19 -28.79
C SER A 376 -4.76 -7.24 -30.00
N ARG A 377 -3.63 -7.22 -30.73
CA ARG A 377 -3.46 -6.40 -31.94
C ARG A 377 -3.92 -7.10 -33.22
N GLY A 378 -3.76 -8.41 -33.31
CA GLY A 378 -4.17 -9.23 -34.47
C GLY A 378 -5.68 -9.35 -34.63
N LEU A 379 -6.45 -9.27 -33.54
CA LEU A 379 -7.93 -9.31 -33.56
C LEU A 379 -8.61 -8.08 -34.18
N ARG A 380 -7.85 -7.06 -34.63
CA ARG A 380 -8.40 -5.87 -35.31
C ARG A 380 -8.24 -5.86 -36.82
N LEU A 381 -7.79 -6.95 -37.45
CA LEU A 381 -7.71 -7.07 -38.90
C LEU A 381 -8.26 -8.43 -39.33
N ASP A 382 -9.59 -8.51 -39.41
CA ASP A 382 -10.36 -9.23 -40.43
C ASP A 382 -11.85 -9.00 -40.15
N GLY A 383 -12.42 -7.96 -40.78
CA GLY A 383 -13.87 -7.78 -40.84
C GLY A 383 -14.43 -6.55 -40.13
N LEU A 384 -14.13 -5.36 -40.65
CA LEU A 384 -15.09 -4.26 -40.79
C LEU A 384 -14.65 -3.44 -42.02
N ALA A 385 -15.12 -3.91 -43.18
CA ALA A 385 -15.20 -3.15 -44.42
C ALA A 385 -16.63 -2.59 -44.54
#